data_AF-A0A496QZF3-F1
#
_entry.id   AF-A0A496QZF3-F1
#
_cell.length_a   1.000
_cell.length_b   1.000
_cell.length_c   1.000
_cell.angle_alpha   90.00
_cell.angle_beta   90.00
_cell.angle_gamma   90.00
#
_symmetry.space_group_name_H-M   'P 1'
#
loop_
_entity.id
_entity.type
_entity.pdbx_description
1 polymer ?
#
loop_
_entity_poly.entity_id
_entity_poly.type
_entity_poly.pdbx_seq_one_letter_code
_entity_poly.pdbx_strand_id
1 'polypeptide(L)'
;SGEYAVRRNVLESISFPVGYGVETSHLLDVYQTYGMKAFAQTDLDQRVHRNQETRALGKMSFGILQTFLNRLHSYGTIQSDHEIQTVLRQFQVQNEKYETVEYNIPEYERPPMITIPAYRKLRGLPPLKDK
;
A
#
# COMPACT_ATOMS: atom_id res chain seq x y z
N SER A 1 -10.58 0.44 2.87
CA SER A 1 -11.82 0.46 2.06
C SER A 1 -11.41 0.59 0.61
N GLY A 2 -11.97 -0.20 -0.29
CA GLY A 2 -11.70 -0.03 -1.74
C GLY A 2 -12.48 1.15 -2.34
N GLU A 3 -13.48 1.64 -1.59
CA GLU A 3 -14.34 2.75 -1.95
C GLU A 3 -13.83 4.01 -1.26
N TYR A 4 -13.25 4.91 -2.04
CA TYR A 4 -12.78 6.21 -1.58
C TYR A 4 -12.66 7.16 -2.77
N ALA A 5 -12.65 8.47 -2.49
CA ALA A 5 -12.42 9.51 -3.49
C ALA A 5 -11.33 10.46 -3.00
N VAL A 6 -10.43 10.85 -3.91
CA VAL A 6 -9.34 11.77 -3.61
C VAL A 6 -9.18 12.73 -4.79
N ARG A 7 -8.77 13.96 -4.50
CA ARG A 7 -8.44 14.92 -5.56
C ARG A 7 -7.25 14.40 -6.36
N ARG A 8 -7.30 14.55 -7.69
CA ARG A 8 -6.23 14.12 -8.59
C ARG A 8 -4.86 14.68 -8.19
N ASN A 9 -4.79 15.95 -7.84
CA ASN A 9 -3.54 16.62 -7.47
C ASN A 9 -2.86 16.03 -6.22
N VAL A 10 -3.63 15.35 -5.35
CA VAL A 10 -3.10 14.61 -4.20
C VAL A 10 -2.62 13.22 -4.63
N LEU A 11 -3.40 12.51 -5.45
CA LEU A 11 -2.99 11.18 -5.91
C LEU A 11 -1.78 11.22 -6.84
N GLU A 12 -1.65 12.24 -7.69
CA GLU A 12 -0.49 12.32 -8.59
C GLU A 12 0.81 12.71 -7.88
N SER A 13 0.74 13.24 -6.65
CA SER A 13 1.90 13.66 -5.86
C SER A 13 2.42 12.60 -4.88
N ILE A 14 1.69 11.51 -4.66
CA ILE A 14 2.09 10.40 -3.79
C ILE A 14 2.43 9.14 -4.61
N SER A 15 3.27 8.27 -4.04
CA SER A 15 3.57 6.98 -4.63
C SER A 15 2.36 6.02 -4.59
N PHE A 16 2.37 5.01 -5.45
CA PHE A 16 1.35 3.97 -5.53
C PHE A 16 1.98 2.58 -5.35
N PRO A 17 1.94 1.99 -4.14
CA PRO A 17 2.31 0.61 -3.93
C PRO A 17 1.48 -0.36 -4.75
N VAL A 18 2.08 -1.47 -5.16
CA VAL A 18 1.43 -2.55 -5.88
C VAL A 18 0.93 -3.59 -4.89
N GLY A 19 -0.33 -3.99 -5.03
CA GLY A 19 -0.95 -5.01 -4.18
C GLY A 19 -1.69 -4.39 -3.00
N TYR A 20 -1.75 -5.13 -1.90
CA TYR A 20 -2.66 -4.84 -0.78
C TYR A 20 -2.24 -3.66 0.10
N GLY A 21 -1.04 -3.12 -0.07
CA GLY A 21 -0.55 -1.98 0.68
C GLY A 21 -1.06 -0.63 0.21
N VAL A 22 -1.68 -0.56 -0.96
CA VAL A 22 -1.99 0.73 -1.63
C VAL A 22 -2.87 1.64 -0.79
N GLU A 23 -4.00 1.15 -0.25
CA GLU A 23 -4.88 1.98 0.57
C GLU A 23 -4.21 2.43 1.87
N THR A 24 -3.44 1.55 2.52
CA THR A 24 -2.69 1.86 3.74
C THR A 24 -1.66 2.95 3.49
N SER A 25 -0.89 2.83 2.42
CA SER A 25 0.10 3.85 2.05
C SER A 25 -0.54 5.20 1.75
N HIS A 26 -1.66 5.23 1.01
CA HIS A 26 -2.34 6.48 0.69
C HIS A 26 -2.85 7.16 1.96
N LEU A 27 -3.41 6.41 2.91
CA LEU A 27 -3.83 6.97 4.20
C LEU A 27 -2.64 7.61 4.94
N LEU A 28 -1.51 6.91 4.99
CA LEU A 28 -0.30 7.39 5.67
C LEU A 28 0.33 8.59 4.95
N ASP A 29 0.51 8.52 3.64
CA ASP A 29 1.17 9.55 2.82
C ASP A 29 0.33 10.84 2.81
N VAL A 30 -1.00 10.73 2.70
CA VAL A 30 -1.91 11.88 2.76
C VAL A 30 -1.94 12.46 4.17
N TYR A 31 -1.94 11.63 5.21
CA TYR A 31 -1.87 12.10 6.60
C TYR A 31 -0.57 12.84 6.88
N GLN A 32 0.55 12.27 6.48
CA GLN A 32 1.87 12.86 6.67
C GLN A 32 2.00 14.22 5.98
N THR A 33 1.36 14.38 4.82
CA THR A 33 1.46 15.61 4.01
C THR A 33 0.44 16.68 4.41
N TYR A 34 -0.81 16.29 4.68
CA TYR A 34 -1.94 17.22 4.83
C TYR A 34 -2.63 17.18 6.20
N GLY A 35 -2.29 16.20 7.04
CA GLY A 35 -2.85 16.02 8.39
C GLY A 35 -4.32 15.58 8.42
N MET A 36 -4.86 15.39 9.63
CA MET A 36 -6.23 14.88 9.83
C MET A 36 -7.33 15.70 9.16
N LYS A 37 -7.13 17.02 9.01
CA LYS A 37 -8.14 17.91 8.41
C LYS A 37 -8.39 17.64 6.93
N ALA A 38 -7.52 16.87 6.28
CA ALA A 38 -7.67 16.45 4.89
C ALA A 38 -8.65 15.28 4.69
N PHE A 39 -9.06 14.63 5.78
CA PHE A 39 -9.91 13.43 5.73
C PHE A 39 -11.35 13.75 6.11
N ALA A 40 -12.25 13.06 5.43
CA ALA A 40 -13.65 12.92 5.80
C ALA A 40 -14.05 11.46 5.63
N GLN A 41 -15.07 11.04 6.35
CA GLN A 41 -15.69 9.73 6.23
C GLN A 41 -17.19 9.92 5.97
N THR A 42 -17.77 9.04 5.17
CA THR A 42 -19.21 9.02 4.91
C THR A 42 -19.69 7.59 5.06
N ASP A 43 -20.93 7.45 5.51
CA ASP A 43 -21.62 6.17 5.52
C ASP A 43 -21.94 5.75 4.08
N LEU A 44 -21.77 4.46 3.78
CA LEU A 44 -22.14 3.83 2.51
C LEU A 44 -23.37 2.92 2.67
N ASP A 45 -24.00 2.92 3.85
CA ASP A 45 -25.16 2.10 4.24
C ASP A 45 -24.85 0.60 4.23
N GLN A 46 -24.94 -0.04 3.06
CA GLN A 46 -24.65 -1.46 2.91
C GLN A 46 -23.56 -1.72 1.88
N ARG A 47 -22.52 -2.43 2.33
CA ARG A 47 -21.45 -2.94 1.48
C ARG A 47 -21.39 -4.46 1.56
N VAL A 48 -21.70 -5.12 0.46
CA VAL A 48 -21.58 -6.58 0.31
C VAL A 48 -20.36 -6.88 -0.57
N HIS A 49 -19.46 -7.71 -0.08
CA HIS A 49 -18.32 -8.19 -0.85
C HIS A 49 -18.13 -9.69 -0.64
N ARG A 50 -17.34 -10.32 -1.51
CA ARG A 50 -17.00 -11.73 -1.38
C ARG A 50 -16.15 -11.96 -0.11
N ASN A 51 -16.45 -13.03 0.62
CA ASN A 51 -15.61 -13.51 1.70
C ASN A 51 -14.39 -14.24 1.13
N GLN A 52 -13.23 -13.95 1.73
CA GLN A 52 -11.96 -14.54 1.34
C GLN A 52 -11.57 -15.61 2.36
N GLU A 53 -10.93 -16.67 1.89
CA GLU A 53 -10.39 -17.71 2.76
C GLU A 53 -9.34 -17.13 3.72
N THR A 54 -9.26 -17.66 4.95
CA THR A 54 -8.33 -17.16 5.97
C THR A 54 -6.86 -17.16 5.50
N ARG A 55 -6.46 -18.15 4.70
CA ARG A 55 -5.10 -18.20 4.13
C ARG A 55 -4.83 -17.04 3.18
N ALA A 56 -5.83 -16.65 2.37
CA ALA A 56 -5.73 -15.48 1.51
C ALA A 56 -5.67 -14.19 2.34
N LEU A 57 -6.46 -14.08 3.41
CA LEU A 57 -6.40 -12.96 4.35
C LEU A 57 -5.03 -12.84 5.02
N GLY A 58 -4.38 -13.96 5.35
CA GLY A 58 -3.01 -13.96 5.87
C GLY A 58 -2.00 -13.32 4.91
N LYS A 59 -2.09 -13.63 3.61
CA LYS A 59 -1.26 -12.99 2.56
C LYS A 59 -1.52 -11.49 2.45
N MET A 60 -2.78 -11.07 2.51
CA MET A 60 -3.16 -9.66 2.49
C MET A 60 -2.63 -8.91 3.70
N SER A 61 -2.84 -9.47 4.90
CA SER A 61 -2.37 -8.89 6.16
C SER A 61 -0.85 -8.72 6.17
N PHE A 62 -0.12 -9.70 5.63
CA PHE A 62 1.34 -9.62 5.54
C PHE A 62 1.79 -8.46 4.65
N GLY A 63 1.23 -8.33 3.44
CA GLY A 63 1.54 -7.19 2.56
C GLY A 63 1.17 -5.83 3.16
N ILE A 64 0.02 -5.73 3.83
CA ILE A 64 -0.38 -4.49 4.53
C ILE A 64 0.62 -4.13 5.63
N LEU A 65 1.06 -5.11 6.43
CA LEU A 65 2.01 -4.88 7.50
C LEU A 65 3.38 -4.44 6.98
N GLN A 66 3.86 -5.04 5.89
CA GLN A 66 5.10 -4.63 5.22
C GLN A 66 5.03 -3.15 4.83
N THR A 67 4.00 -2.74 4.09
CA THR A 67 3.82 -1.35 3.66
C THR A 67 3.74 -0.41 4.85
N PHE A 68 3.00 -0.78 5.90
CA PHE A 68 2.88 0.03 7.12
C PHE A 68 4.25 0.25 7.79
N LEU A 69 5.03 -0.82 7.99
CA LEU A 69 6.35 -0.73 8.62
C LEU A 69 7.36 0.02 7.73
N ASN A 70 7.33 -0.20 6.41
CA ASN A 70 8.16 0.53 5.45
C ASN A 70 7.89 2.04 5.50
N ARG A 71 6.62 2.44 5.58
CA ARG A 71 6.25 3.85 5.74
C ARG A 71 6.73 4.43 7.06
N LEU A 72 6.48 3.75 8.19
CA LEU A 72 6.98 4.21 9.50
C LEU A 72 8.49 4.38 9.53
N HIS A 73 9.23 3.47 8.89
CA HIS A 73 10.67 3.58 8.75
C HIS A 73 11.05 4.79 7.88
N SER A 74 10.41 4.95 6.71
CA SER A 74 10.67 6.08 5.80
C SER A 74 10.37 7.45 6.41
N TYR A 75 9.41 7.52 7.33
CA TYR A 75 9.07 8.75 8.07
C TYR A 75 9.96 8.97 9.31
N GLY A 76 10.87 8.04 9.61
CA GLY A 76 11.71 8.08 10.81
C GLY A 76 10.94 7.89 12.12
N THR A 77 9.73 7.32 12.07
CA THR A 77 8.92 7.03 13.26
C THR A 77 9.47 5.83 14.03
N ILE A 78 10.02 4.85 13.31
CA ILE A 78 10.74 3.72 13.87
C ILE A 78 12.16 3.69 13.28
N GLN A 79 13.13 3.30 14.11
CA GLN A 79 14.45 2.90 13.64
C GLN A 79 14.45 1.38 13.54
N SER A 80 14.89 0.85 12.40
CA SER A 80 15.06 -0.58 12.25
C SER A 80 16.34 -0.83 11.47
N ASP A 81 17.25 -1.58 12.09
CA ASP A 81 18.47 -2.04 11.44
C ASP A 81 18.23 -3.30 10.59
N HIS A 82 16.99 -3.79 10.53
CA HIS A 82 16.62 -5.03 9.86
C HIS A 82 15.74 -4.77 8.64
N GLU A 83 16.07 -5.43 7.54
CA GLU A 83 15.23 -5.43 6.35
C GLU A 83 13.89 -6.10 6.62
N ILE A 84 12.82 -5.47 6.14
CA ILE A 84 11.45 -5.99 6.27
C ILE A 84 11.34 -7.26 5.41
N GLN A 85 10.95 -8.36 6.05
CA GLN A 85 10.90 -9.67 5.41
C GLN A 85 9.84 -9.72 4.31
N THR A 86 10.19 -10.33 3.18
CA THR A 86 9.30 -10.52 2.03
C THR A 86 8.61 -11.88 1.99
N VAL A 87 9.01 -12.83 2.85
CA VAL A 87 8.50 -14.20 2.84
C VAL A 87 7.47 -14.41 3.96
N LEU A 88 6.23 -14.70 3.59
CA LEU A 88 5.21 -15.20 4.49
C LEU A 88 5.31 -16.72 4.58
N ARG A 89 5.45 -17.26 5.79
CA ARG A 89 5.39 -18.69 6.07
C ARG A 89 4.04 -19.06 6.66
N GLN A 90 3.32 -19.98 6.04
CA GLN A 90 2.07 -20.54 6.55
C GLN A 90 2.22 -22.05 6.76
N PHE A 91 1.43 -22.61 7.68
CA PHE A 91 1.40 -24.04 7.94
C PHE A 91 0.05 -24.62 7.50
N GLN A 92 0.08 -25.75 6.81
CA GLN A 92 -1.11 -26.49 6.44
C GLN A 92 -1.07 -27.91 6.95
N VAL A 93 -2.25 -28.45 7.24
CA VAL A 93 -2.43 -29.82 7.72
C VAL A 93 -3.30 -30.57 6.73
N GLN A 94 -2.84 -31.73 6.29
CA GLN A 94 -3.63 -32.68 5.50
C GLN A 94 -3.29 -34.10 5.94
N ASN A 95 -4.30 -34.88 6.35
CA ASN A 95 -4.13 -36.26 6.82
C ASN A 95 -3.03 -36.39 7.88
N GLU A 96 -3.07 -35.55 8.93
CA GLU A 96 -2.09 -35.49 10.02
C GLU A 96 -0.65 -35.12 9.61
N LYS A 97 -0.42 -34.77 8.34
CA LYS A 97 0.87 -34.26 7.87
C LYS A 97 0.87 -32.74 7.90
N TYR A 98 1.91 -32.18 8.50
CA TYR A 98 2.17 -30.75 8.55
C TYR A 98 3.11 -30.37 7.40
N GLU A 99 2.76 -29.31 6.67
CA GLU A 99 3.58 -28.76 5.61
C GLU A 99 3.72 -27.25 5.80
N THR A 100 4.94 -26.75 5.65
CA THR A 100 5.22 -25.32 5.58
C THR A 100 5.10 -24.86 4.13
N VAL A 101 4.29 -23.84 3.91
CA VAL A 101 4.11 -23.19 2.61
C VAL A 101 4.67 -21.77 2.71
N GLU A 102 5.60 -21.44 1.83
CA GLU A 102 6.19 -20.11 1.76
C GLU A 102 5.61 -19.32 0.58
N TYR A 103 5.33 -18.04 0.82
CA TYR A 103 4.91 -17.09 -0.20
C TYR A 103 5.89 -15.92 -0.21
N ASN A 104 6.60 -15.73 -1.32
CA ASN A 104 7.36 -14.51 -1.55
C ASN A 104 6.42 -13.39 -1.99
N ILE A 105 6.28 -12.37 -1.15
CA ILE A 105 5.43 -11.20 -1.32
C ILE A 105 6.35 -9.97 -1.28
N PRO A 106 7.05 -9.67 -2.38
CA PRO A 106 7.85 -8.45 -2.47
C PRO A 106 6.93 -7.23 -2.62
N GLU A 107 7.33 -6.11 -2.03
CA GLU A 107 6.68 -4.83 -2.25
C GLU A 107 7.29 -4.15 -3.49
N TYR A 108 6.42 -3.67 -4.38
CA TYR A 108 6.80 -2.81 -5.49
C TYR A 108 6.03 -1.51 -5.38
N GLU A 109 6.65 -0.41 -5.77
CA GLU A 109 6.03 0.89 -5.74
C GLU A 109 6.17 1.62 -7.07
N ARG A 110 5.07 2.22 -7.53
CA ARG A 110 5.08 3.18 -8.61
C ARG A 110 5.40 4.56 -8.03
N PRO A 111 6.34 5.30 -8.62
CA PRO A 111 6.66 6.64 -8.15
C PRO A 111 5.44 7.56 -8.35
N PRO A 112 5.43 8.75 -7.71
CA PRO A 112 4.35 9.71 -7.91
C PRO A 112 4.12 9.99 -9.39
N MET A 113 2.87 9.90 -9.84
CA MET A 113 2.53 10.03 -11.26
C MET A 113 3.03 11.35 -11.86
N ILE A 114 3.10 12.41 -11.05
CA ILE A 114 3.64 13.72 -11.43
C ILE A 114 5.12 13.69 -11.83
N THR A 115 5.87 12.66 -11.46
CA THR A 115 7.28 12.47 -11.86
C THR A 115 7.43 11.69 -13.16
N ILE A 116 6.34 11.16 -13.73
CA ILE A 116 6.40 10.39 -14.98
C ILE A 116 6.45 11.36 -16.18
N PRO A 117 7.51 11.38 -17.01
CA PRO A 117 7.64 12.35 -18.10
C PRO A 117 6.48 12.31 -19.11
N ALA A 118 6.02 11.11 -19.47
CA ALA A 118 4.87 10.95 -20.37
C ALA A 118 3.58 11.54 -19.79
N TYR A 119 3.34 11.38 -18.48
CA TYR A 119 2.20 11.98 -17.80
C TYR A 119 2.29 13.50 -17.82
N ARG A 120 3.46 14.06 -17.47
CA ARG A 120 3.68 15.52 -17.49
C ARG A 120 3.41 16.11 -18.87
N LYS A 121 3.92 15.48 -19.94
CA LYS A 121 3.68 15.89 -21.33
C LYS A 121 2.19 15.87 -21.67
N LEU A 122 1.47 14.79 -21.33
CA LEU A 122 0.03 14.67 -21.56
C LEU A 122 -0.78 15.76 -20.84
N ARG A 123 -0.30 16.21 -19.67
CA ARG A 123 -0.96 17.22 -18.83
C ARG A 123 -0.48 18.66 -19.09
N GLY A 124 0.42 18.87 -20.05
CA GLY A 124 0.99 20.20 -20.35
C GLY A 124 1.87 20.76 -19.23
N LEU A 125 2.45 19.90 -18.39
CA LEU A 125 3.33 20.30 -17.28
C LEU A 125 4.77 20.45 -17.77
N PRO A 126 5.57 21.35 -17.17
CA PRO A 126 6.97 21.53 -17.55
C PRO A 126 7.75 20.22 -17.36
N PRO A 127 8.82 19.95 -18.11
CA PRO A 127 9.67 18.78 -17.87
C PRO A 127 10.23 18.81 -16.44
N LEU A 128 10.61 17.64 -15.92
CA LEU A 128 11.40 17.60 -14.69
C LEU A 128 12.74 18.29 -14.96
N LYS A 129 13.24 19.05 -14.00
CA LYS A 129 14.62 19.54 -14.05
C LYS A 129 15.54 18.33 -13.86
N ASP A 130 16.57 18.21 -14.68
CA ASP A 130 17.64 17.24 -14.43
C ASP A 130 18.24 17.56 -13.05
N LYS A 131 18.38 16.53 -12.21
CA LYS A 131 19.01 16.65 -10.89
C LYS A 131 20.51 16.79 -11.03
#